data_AF-A0A7J9K4V9-F1
#
_entry.id   AF-A0A7J9K4V9-F1
#
_cell.length_a   1.000
_cell.length_b   1.000
_cell.length_c   1.000
_cell.angle_alpha   90.00
_cell.angle_beta   90.00
_cell.angle_gamma   90.00
#
_symmetry.space_group_name_H-M   'P 1'
#
loop_
_entity.id
_entity.type
_entity.pdbx_description
1 polymer ?
#
loop_
_entity_poly.entity_id
_entity_poly.type
_entity_poly.pdbx_seq_one_letter_code
_entity_poly.pdbx_strand_id
1 'polypeptide(L)'
;MAVSFYHVLAFFISCLILFFSCKSKAKRRFNLPPGPPGWPVVGNLFQVARSGKPFFEYVDELRHQYGPIFTLKMGTRTMIILSDAKLCHEAFIEKGVVFASRPRENPTRNIFSCNKFTVNAAVYGPVWRSLRRNMVQNMLSSTRLKEFRTAREHAMDKLIDRLKAEAAANDGVVSVLKNARFAVFCILLAMCFGVEMDEETVEKMDEVMKTVLITLDPRIDDYLPILSPFFSKQRKQALQVRKHQIDYIVPFIEKRREALLNPGSDRSAMSFSYLDTLFDLKVEGRKSAPSNSELVTLCSEFLNGGTDTTATALEWGIAQLIENQDIQSKLLDEIKSTVGDRKVDETDIEKLKYLQAVVKELLRRHPPTYFSLTHAATEEAATLGGYDIPTDANLEIYLPGIGDDPKIWSDPEKFDPDRFYLGKEDGDIMGVKGVKMMPFGVGRRICPGLGMATVHVHLMLARMVQEFEWSAYPANSKVDFSGKLEFTVVMKNALKATIKPRDS
;
A
#
# COMPACT_ATOMS: atom_id res chain seq x y z
N MET A 1 43.90 8.44 -40.46
CA MET A 1 42.97 7.30 -40.20
C MET A 1 41.97 7.76 -39.16
N ALA A 2 40.76 8.09 -39.59
CA ALA A 2 39.66 8.41 -38.67
C ALA A 2 39.18 7.10 -38.07
N VAL A 3 39.51 6.84 -36.80
CA VAL A 3 38.88 5.75 -36.05
C VAL A 3 37.40 6.12 -35.97
N SER A 4 36.59 5.43 -36.75
CA SER A 4 35.13 5.62 -36.79
C SER A 4 34.59 5.58 -35.37
N PHE A 5 33.76 6.55 -34.99
CA PHE A 5 33.12 6.66 -33.67
C PHE A 5 32.53 5.32 -33.20
N TYR A 6 32.03 4.52 -34.15
CA TYR A 6 31.51 3.17 -33.93
C TYR A 6 32.55 2.18 -33.39
N HIS A 7 33.82 2.27 -33.79
CA HIS A 7 34.89 1.40 -33.28
C HIS A 7 35.31 1.75 -31.85
N VAL A 8 35.35 3.05 -31.51
CA VAL A 8 35.60 3.50 -30.14
C VAL A 8 34.46 3.07 -29.23
N LEU A 9 33.20 3.26 -29.66
CA LEU A 9 32.02 2.83 -28.92
C LEU A 9 31.99 1.31 -28.74
N ALA A 10 32.27 0.53 -29.79
CA ALA A 10 32.33 -0.93 -29.71
C ALA A 10 33.46 -1.42 -28.79
N PHE A 11 34.61 -0.74 -28.78
CA PHE A 11 35.71 -1.05 -27.87
C PHE A 11 35.33 -0.78 -26.42
N PHE A 12 34.71 0.37 -26.12
CA PHE A 12 34.23 0.67 -24.77
C PHE A 12 33.15 -0.31 -24.30
N ILE A 13 32.20 -0.67 -25.17
CA ILE A 13 31.17 -1.68 -24.87
C ILE A 13 31.82 -3.05 -24.63
N SER A 14 32.77 -3.45 -25.46
CA SER A 14 33.48 -4.74 -25.31
C SER A 14 34.33 -4.78 -24.04
N CYS A 15 35.03 -3.69 -23.71
CA CYS A 15 35.76 -3.56 -22.44
C CYS A 15 34.81 -3.57 -21.24
N LEU A 16 33.62 -2.97 -21.35
CA LEU A 16 32.60 -3.04 -20.31
C LEU A 16 32.14 -4.49 -20.11
N ILE A 17 31.78 -5.18 -21.20
CA ILE A 17 31.34 -6.59 -21.19
C ILE A 17 32.42 -7.49 -20.59
N LEU A 18 33.69 -7.31 -20.99
CA LEU A 18 34.83 -8.07 -20.48
C LEU A 18 35.12 -7.73 -19.01
N PHE A 19 35.07 -6.47 -18.61
CA PHE A 19 35.26 -6.06 -17.21
C PHE A 19 34.19 -6.63 -16.28
N PHE A 20 32.93 -6.68 -16.74
CA PHE A 20 31.83 -7.31 -16.01
C PHE A 20 31.90 -8.85 -16.05
N SER A 21 32.43 -9.44 -17.12
CA SER A 21 32.64 -10.89 -17.23
C SER A 21 33.81 -11.38 -16.36
N CYS A 22 34.90 -10.62 -16.28
CA CYS A 22 36.12 -10.96 -15.54
C CYS A 22 36.00 -10.75 -14.01
N LYS A 23 34.97 -10.04 -13.52
CA LYS A 23 34.71 -9.88 -12.07
C LYS A 23 33.73 -10.90 -11.49
N SER A 24 33.33 -11.91 -12.26
CA SER A 24 32.53 -13.02 -11.75
C SER A 24 33.42 -13.95 -10.91
N LYS A 25 33.61 -13.66 -9.61
CA LYS A 25 33.90 -14.72 -8.63
C LYS A 25 32.92 -15.87 -8.92
N ALA A 26 33.37 -17.12 -8.90
CA ALA A 26 32.52 -18.29 -9.13
C ALA A 26 31.28 -18.19 -8.22
N LYS A 27 30.17 -17.66 -8.76
CA LYS A 27 28.93 -17.50 -8.01
C LYS A 27 28.36 -18.90 -7.88
N ARG A 28 27.95 -19.27 -6.66
CA ARG A 28 27.12 -20.44 -6.44
C ARG A 28 26.00 -20.41 -7.48
N ARG A 29 25.91 -21.46 -8.30
CA ARG A 29 24.88 -21.55 -9.34
C ARG A 29 23.59 -21.92 -8.63
N PHE A 30 22.82 -20.90 -8.24
CA PHE A 30 21.51 -21.08 -7.62
C PHE A 30 20.54 -21.74 -8.61
N ASN A 31 19.77 -22.70 -8.14
CA ASN A 31 18.61 -23.24 -8.85
C ASN A 31 17.44 -22.25 -8.73
N LEU A 32 17.50 -21.15 -9.50
CA LEU A 32 16.46 -20.13 -9.47
C LEU A 32 15.19 -20.62 -10.20
N PRO A 33 14.00 -20.08 -9.83
CA PRO A 33 12.78 -20.29 -10.60
C PRO A 33 12.96 -19.93 -12.09
N PRO A 34 12.20 -20.56 -13.00
CA PRO A 34 12.29 -20.29 -14.44
C PRO A 34 11.96 -18.82 -14.74
N GLY A 35 12.29 -18.32 -15.93
CA GLY A 35 11.95 -16.95 -16.31
C GLY A 35 12.53 -16.58 -17.66
N PRO A 36 12.12 -15.41 -18.22
CA PRO A 36 12.62 -14.97 -19.51
C PRO A 36 14.14 -14.75 -19.46
N PRO A 37 14.89 -15.21 -20.49
CA PRO A 37 16.33 -15.01 -20.53
C PRO A 37 16.64 -13.51 -20.55
N GLY A 38 17.42 -13.05 -19.57
CA GLY A 38 17.85 -11.67 -19.45
C GLY A 38 19.01 -11.33 -20.39
N TRP A 39 19.12 -10.07 -20.78
CA TRP A 39 20.25 -9.56 -21.54
C TRP A 39 21.46 -9.32 -20.62
N PRO A 40 22.70 -9.35 -21.16
CA PRO A 40 23.89 -9.03 -20.38
C PRO A 40 23.78 -7.68 -19.67
N VAL A 41 24.21 -7.62 -18.40
CA VAL A 41 24.21 -6.41 -17.52
C VAL A 41 22.83 -5.90 -17.09
N VAL A 42 21.88 -5.78 -18.01
CA VAL A 42 20.57 -5.16 -17.78
C VAL A 42 19.45 -6.14 -17.43
N GLY A 43 19.68 -7.43 -17.69
CA GLY A 43 18.69 -8.48 -17.48
C GLY A 43 17.43 -8.25 -18.32
N ASN A 44 16.26 -8.26 -17.68
CA ASN A 44 14.95 -8.11 -18.30
C ASN A 44 14.46 -6.65 -18.34
N LEU A 45 15.24 -5.66 -17.87
CA LEU A 45 14.81 -4.24 -17.81
C LEU A 45 14.24 -3.73 -19.15
N PHE A 46 14.95 -3.97 -20.25
CA PHE A 46 14.50 -3.52 -21.57
C PHE A 46 13.33 -4.33 -22.12
N GLN A 47 13.18 -5.59 -21.70
CA GLN A 47 12.00 -6.39 -22.07
C GLN A 47 10.75 -5.82 -21.38
N VAL A 48 10.85 -5.46 -20.09
CA VAL A 48 9.78 -4.77 -19.37
C VAL A 48 9.46 -3.43 -20.05
N ALA A 49 10.47 -2.59 -20.28
CA ALA A 49 10.26 -1.28 -20.89
C ALA A 49 9.68 -1.35 -22.32
N ARG A 50 10.13 -2.32 -23.13
CA ARG A 50 9.66 -2.50 -24.51
C ARG A 50 8.25 -3.11 -24.60
N SER A 51 7.77 -3.74 -23.53
CA SER A 51 6.40 -4.26 -23.51
C SER A 51 5.35 -3.17 -23.68
N GLY A 52 5.66 -1.93 -23.24
CA GLY A 52 4.71 -0.81 -23.24
C GLY A 52 3.55 -0.98 -22.25
N LYS A 53 3.57 -2.03 -21.43
CA LYS A 53 2.49 -2.39 -20.51
C LYS A 53 2.82 -1.96 -19.08
N PRO A 54 1.80 -1.69 -18.25
CA PRO A 54 1.96 -1.65 -16.80
C PRO A 54 2.65 -2.92 -16.29
N PHE A 55 3.49 -2.78 -15.26
CA PHE A 55 4.31 -3.88 -14.76
C PHE A 55 3.49 -5.10 -14.31
N PHE A 56 2.30 -4.88 -13.72
CA PHE A 56 1.42 -5.96 -13.28
C PHE A 56 0.82 -6.77 -14.46
N GLU A 57 0.51 -6.13 -15.58
CA GLU A 57 0.04 -6.83 -16.79
C GLU A 57 1.17 -7.69 -17.39
N TYR A 58 2.38 -7.13 -17.45
CA TYR A 58 3.55 -7.87 -17.91
C TYR A 58 3.84 -9.09 -17.01
N VAL A 59 3.68 -8.94 -15.70
CA VAL A 59 3.82 -10.05 -14.74
C VAL A 59 2.75 -11.12 -14.95
N ASP A 60 1.50 -10.74 -15.22
CA ASP A 60 0.44 -11.71 -15.48
C ASP A 60 0.69 -12.52 -16.76
N GLU A 61 1.19 -11.88 -17.83
CA GLU A 61 1.59 -12.60 -19.05
C GLU A 61 2.69 -13.63 -18.80
N LEU A 62 3.71 -13.23 -18.03
CA LEU A 62 4.80 -14.14 -17.68
C LEU A 62 4.36 -15.26 -16.76
N ARG A 63 3.39 -15.03 -15.86
CA ARG A 63 2.80 -16.07 -15.01
C ARG A 63 2.18 -17.18 -15.85
N HIS A 64 1.47 -16.84 -16.91
CA HIS A 64 0.90 -17.83 -17.83
C HIS A 64 1.97 -18.63 -18.59
N GLN A 65 3.14 -18.02 -18.87
CA GLN A 65 4.22 -18.65 -19.62
C GLN A 65 5.18 -19.50 -18.75
N TYR A 66 5.56 -18.99 -17.58
CA TYR A 66 6.60 -19.59 -16.72
C TYR A 66 6.03 -20.26 -15.47
N GLY A 67 4.73 -20.13 -15.22
CA GLY A 67 4.04 -20.71 -14.08
C GLY A 67 4.00 -19.77 -12.86
N PRO A 68 3.57 -20.30 -11.70
CA PRO A 68 3.21 -19.49 -10.53
C PRO A 68 4.41 -18.88 -9.77
N ILE A 69 5.62 -19.36 -10.06
CA ILE A 69 6.88 -18.83 -9.50
C ILE A 69 7.89 -18.66 -10.62
N PHE A 70 8.40 -17.44 -10.81
CA PHE A 70 9.35 -17.14 -11.87
C PHE A 70 10.31 -15.99 -11.50
N THR A 71 11.42 -15.91 -12.23
CA THR A 71 12.51 -14.96 -11.98
C THR A 71 12.58 -13.88 -13.05
N LEU A 72 12.72 -12.63 -12.60
CA LEU A 72 13.12 -11.47 -13.39
C LEU A 72 14.44 -10.91 -12.87
N LYS A 73 15.38 -10.63 -13.76
CA LYS A 73 16.64 -9.93 -13.48
C LYS A 73 16.48 -8.46 -13.83
N MET A 74 16.28 -7.60 -12.85
CA MET A 74 16.11 -6.16 -13.05
C MET A 74 17.45 -5.45 -12.80
N GLY A 75 18.33 -5.44 -13.82
CA GLY A 75 19.71 -4.96 -13.68
C GLY A 75 20.48 -5.76 -12.64
N THR A 76 20.90 -5.10 -11.55
CA THR A 76 21.59 -5.77 -10.43
C THR A 76 20.67 -6.50 -9.46
N ARG A 77 19.34 -6.34 -9.58
CA ARG A 77 18.36 -6.95 -8.68
C ARG A 77 17.80 -8.25 -9.25
N THR A 78 17.74 -9.29 -8.42
CA THR A 78 16.98 -10.50 -8.72
C THR A 78 15.60 -10.36 -8.10
N MET A 79 14.56 -10.47 -8.91
CA MET A 79 13.17 -10.41 -8.49
C MET A 79 12.54 -11.78 -8.75
N ILE A 80 11.95 -12.37 -7.72
CA ILE A 80 11.24 -13.64 -7.78
C ILE A 80 9.77 -13.33 -7.53
N ILE A 81 8.94 -13.57 -8.53
CA ILE A 81 7.50 -13.35 -8.47
C ILE A 81 6.82 -14.62 -7.97
N LEU A 82 5.92 -14.48 -7.00
CA LEU A 82 5.04 -15.52 -6.48
C LEU A 82 3.59 -15.17 -6.78
N SER A 83 2.79 -16.15 -7.21
CA SER A 83 1.38 -15.95 -7.54
C SER A 83 0.50 -17.16 -7.21
N ASP A 84 0.97 -18.07 -6.34
CA ASP A 84 0.26 -19.28 -5.93
C ASP A 84 0.05 -19.32 -4.42
N ALA A 85 -1.18 -19.68 -4.04
CA ALA A 85 -1.64 -19.74 -2.66
C ALA A 85 -0.79 -20.67 -1.77
N LYS A 86 -0.38 -21.84 -2.28
CA LYS A 86 0.38 -22.82 -1.51
C LYS A 86 1.81 -22.35 -1.29
N LEU A 87 2.45 -21.77 -2.31
CA LEU A 87 3.78 -21.17 -2.18
C LEU A 87 3.77 -19.98 -1.22
N CYS A 88 2.73 -19.16 -1.23
CA CYS A 88 2.59 -18.08 -0.25
C CYS A 88 2.39 -18.61 1.18
N HIS A 89 1.62 -19.69 1.35
CA HIS A 89 1.48 -20.35 2.65
C HIS A 89 2.82 -20.92 3.14
N GLU A 90 3.54 -21.65 2.29
CA GLU A 90 4.87 -22.17 2.58
C GLU A 90 5.82 -21.03 3.00
N ALA A 91 5.88 -19.94 2.23
CA ALA A 91 6.80 -18.83 2.48
C ALA A 91 6.50 -18.06 3.77
N PHE A 92 5.24 -17.73 4.03
CA PHE A 92 4.89 -16.72 5.03
C PHE A 92 4.25 -17.27 6.30
N ILE A 93 3.72 -18.49 6.24
CA ILE A 93 3.16 -19.20 7.39
C ILE A 93 4.17 -20.24 7.89
N GLU A 94 4.49 -21.24 7.07
CA GLU A 94 5.37 -22.35 7.47
C GLU A 94 6.83 -21.89 7.67
N LYS A 95 7.36 -21.15 6.69
CA LYS A 95 8.72 -20.59 6.69
C LYS A 95 8.73 -19.10 7.06
N GLY A 96 7.74 -18.65 7.82
CA GLY A 96 7.52 -17.23 8.12
C GLY A 96 8.70 -16.50 8.79
N VAL A 97 9.67 -17.20 9.41
CA VAL A 97 10.94 -16.58 9.86
C VAL A 97 11.83 -16.26 8.67
N VAL A 98 12.02 -17.24 7.80
CA VAL A 98 13.00 -17.28 6.72
C VAL A 98 12.74 -16.15 5.73
N PHE A 99 11.46 -15.89 5.42
CA PHE A 99 11.08 -14.87 4.44
C PHE A 99 10.55 -13.57 5.09
N ALA A 100 10.80 -13.33 6.38
CA ALA A 100 10.32 -12.09 7.02
C ALA A 100 11.23 -10.88 6.81
N SER A 101 12.37 -10.99 6.13
CA SER A 101 13.27 -9.86 5.94
C SER A 101 12.80 -8.91 4.83
N ARG A 102 13.51 -7.79 4.66
CA ARG A 102 13.28 -6.79 3.60
C ARG A 102 14.56 -6.61 2.79
N PRO A 103 14.47 -6.52 1.44
CA PRO A 103 15.64 -6.39 0.57
C PRO A 103 16.37 -5.08 0.82
N ARG A 104 17.62 -4.99 0.37
CA ARG A 104 18.40 -3.74 0.46
C ARG A 104 17.71 -2.60 -0.29
N GLU A 105 17.48 -1.48 0.39
CA GLU A 105 16.88 -0.30 -0.21
C GLU A 105 17.81 0.38 -1.21
N ASN A 106 17.20 1.08 -2.17
CA ASN A 106 17.93 1.99 -3.05
C ASN A 106 18.37 3.27 -2.29
N PRO A 107 19.33 4.04 -2.83
CA PRO A 107 19.86 5.22 -2.13
C PRO A 107 18.79 6.26 -1.76
N THR A 108 17.77 6.46 -2.61
CA THR A 108 16.70 7.44 -2.35
C THR A 108 15.81 6.99 -1.20
N ARG A 109 15.33 5.74 -1.21
CA ARG A 109 14.52 5.19 -0.13
C ARG A 109 15.22 5.27 1.22
N ASN A 110 16.52 4.99 1.28
CA ASN A 110 17.32 5.11 2.51
C ASN A 110 17.31 6.53 3.13
N ILE A 111 17.18 7.59 2.31
CA ILE A 111 17.09 8.97 2.79
C ILE A 111 15.80 9.18 3.59
N PHE A 112 14.68 8.67 3.08
CA PHE A 112 13.35 8.87 3.69
C PHE A 112 13.05 7.85 4.80
N SER A 113 13.62 6.65 4.72
CA SER A 113 13.43 5.60 5.71
C SER A 113 14.38 5.71 6.91
N CYS A 114 15.29 6.70 6.94
CA CYS A 114 16.34 6.81 7.96
C CYS A 114 17.13 5.51 8.12
N ASN A 115 17.63 4.97 7.00
CA ASN A 115 18.30 3.67 6.94
C ASN A 115 17.43 2.51 7.48
N LYS A 116 16.21 2.38 6.93
CA LYS A 116 15.23 1.35 7.29
C LYS A 116 14.75 1.39 8.75
N PHE A 117 14.65 2.57 9.34
CA PHE A 117 14.04 2.78 10.65
C PHE A 117 12.51 2.99 10.51
N THR A 118 11.83 1.98 9.98
CA THR A 118 10.39 1.96 9.75
C THR A 118 9.83 0.55 9.93
N VAL A 119 8.56 0.39 10.29
CA VAL A 119 7.93 -0.93 10.39
C VAL A 119 7.90 -1.63 9.02
N ASN A 120 7.70 -0.87 7.94
CA ASN A 120 7.59 -1.44 6.60
C ASN A 120 8.94 -1.90 5.99
N ALA A 121 10.07 -1.23 6.27
CA ALA A 121 11.36 -1.46 5.61
C ALA A 121 12.44 -2.11 6.50
N ALA A 122 12.29 -2.06 7.82
CA ALA A 122 13.26 -2.66 8.75
C ALA A 122 13.51 -4.14 8.44
N VAL A 123 14.78 -4.54 8.58
CA VAL A 123 15.21 -5.94 8.49
C VAL A 123 14.60 -6.73 9.64
N TYR A 124 14.32 -8.02 9.42
CA TYR A 124 13.82 -8.89 10.48
C TYR A 124 14.80 -8.95 11.65
N GLY A 125 14.40 -8.48 12.82
CA GLY A 125 15.29 -8.40 13.98
C GLY A 125 14.76 -7.47 15.09
N PRO A 126 15.62 -7.18 16.10
CA PRO A 126 15.27 -6.35 17.27
C PRO A 126 14.59 -5.02 16.93
N VAL A 127 15.18 -4.23 16.03
CA VAL A 127 14.65 -2.92 15.62
C VAL A 127 13.22 -3.05 15.08
N TRP A 128 13.00 -3.94 14.11
CA TRP A 128 11.67 -4.17 13.58
C TRP A 128 10.69 -4.64 14.66
N ARG A 129 11.10 -5.56 15.55
CA ARG A 129 10.23 -6.06 16.62
C ARG A 129 9.80 -4.93 17.56
N SER A 130 10.71 -4.04 17.95
CA SER A 130 10.38 -2.86 18.78
C SER A 130 9.41 -1.92 18.06
N LEU A 131 9.71 -1.51 16.82
CA LEU A 131 8.84 -0.62 16.05
C LEU A 131 7.45 -1.23 15.82
N ARG A 132 7.41 -2.50 15.40
CA ARG A 132 6.17 -3.24 15.12
C ARG A 132 5.32 -3.40 16.38
N ARG A 133 5.95 -3.76 17.51
CA ARG A 133 5.27 -3.92 18.79
C ARG A 133 4.65 -2.60 19.22
N ASN A 134 5.40 -1.51 19.14
CA ASN A 134 4.89 -0.18 19.47
C ASN A 134 3.67 0.19 18.62
N MET A 135 3.77 0.05 17.29
CA MET A 135 2.68 0.38 16.39
C MET A 135 1.42 -0.47 16.64
N VAL A 136 1.56 -1.79 16.78
CA VAL A 136 0.41 -2.69 16.93
C VAL A 136 -0.20 -2.67 18.33
N GLN A 137 0.61 -2.71 19.38
CA GLN A 137 0.10 -2.80 20.75
C GLN A 137 -0.33 -1.43 21.28
N ASN A 138 0.47 -0.39 21.03
CA ASN A 138 0.27 0.91 21.67
C ASN A 138 -0.59 1.87 20.85
N MET A 139 -0.69 1.70 19.53
CA MET A 139 -1.46 2.60 18.65
C MET A 139 -2.63 1.90 17.95
N LEU A 140 -2.41 0.73 17.34
CA LEU A 140 -3.39 0.06 16.46
C LEU A 140 -4.11 -1.12 17.14
N SER A 141 -4.10 -1.19 18.47
CA SER A 141 -4.88 -2.18 19.20
C SER A 141 -6.37 -1.82 19.17
N SER A 142 -7.25 -2.82 19.28
CA SER A 142 -8.71 -2.60 19.26
C SER A 142 -9.18 -1.60 20.31
N THR A 143 -8.56 -1.59 21.49
CA THR A 143 -8.85 -0.61 22.55
C THR A 143 -8.44 0.81 22.14
N ARG A 144 -7.23 0.99 21.61
CA ARG A 144 -6.72 2.31 21.22
C ARG A 144 -7.46 2.88 20.02
N LEU A 145 -7.82 2.04 19.06
CA LEU A 145 -8.62 2.49 17.92
C LEU A 145 -9.95 3.10 18.36
N LYS A 146 -10.61 2.56 19.39
CA LYS A 146 -11.88 3.11 19.92
C LYS A 146 -11.76 4.54 20.48
N GLU A 147 -10.59 4.96 20.96
CA GLU A 147 -10.36 6.34 21.44
C GLU A 147 -10.49 7.38 20.31
N PHE A 148 -10.28 6.96 19.06
CA PHE A 148 -10.40 7.83 17.88
C PHE A 148 -11.78 7.78 17.22
N ARG A 149 -12.80 7.22 17.91
CA ARG A 149 -14.17 7.13 17.38
C ARG A 149 -14.72 8.50 16.98
N THR A 150 -14.58 9.50 17.86
CA THR A 150 -15.05 10.86 17.61
C THR A 150 -14.34 11.48 16.40
N ALA A 151 -13.03 11.30 16.26
CA ALA A 151 -12.29 11.79 15.09
C ALA A 151 -12.77 11.13 13.78
N ARG A 152 -13.09 9.83 13.82
CA ARG A 152 -13.71 9.13 12.68
C ARG A 152 -15.09 9.70 12.36
N GLU A 153 -15.95 9.88 13.35
CA GLU A 153 -17.31 10.43 13.16
C GLU A 153 -17.26 11.83 12.51
N HIS A 154 -16.39 12.72 12.99
CA HIS A 154 -16.21 14.05 12.39
C HIS A 154 -15.71 13.97 10.95
N ALA A 155 -14.75 13.09 10.67
CA ALA A 155 -14.26 12.90 9.31
C ALA A 155 -15.31 12.29 8.36
N MET A 156 -16.21 11.44 8.88
CA MET A 156 -17.34 10.92 8.11
C MET A 156 -18.33 12.03 7.76
N ASP A 157 -18.70 12.86 8.73
CA ASP A 157 -19.60 13.97 8.47
C ASP A 157 -18.96 14.96 7.48
N LYS A 158 -17.68 15.28 7.64
CA LYS A 158 -16.92 16.10 6.68
C LYS A 158 -16.86 15.47 5.29
N LEU A 159 -16.74 14.15 5.17
CA LEU A 159 -16.79 13.45 3.86
C LEU A 159 -18.13 13.69 3.17
N ILE A 160 -19.24 13.45 3.88
CA ILE A 160 -20.59 13.59 3.33
C ILE A 160 -20.85 15.05 2.94
N ASP A 161 -20.47 16.01 3.77
CA ASP A 161 -20.64 17.44 3.49
C ASP A 161 -19.84 17.88 2.27
N ARG A 162 -18.60 17.41 2.11
CA ARG A 162 -17.78 17.68 0.92
C ARG A 162 -18.39 17.09 -0.35
N LEU A 163 -18.93 15.86 -0.27
CA LEU A 163 -19.63 15.24 -1.41
C LEU A 163 -20.87 16.06 -1.79
N LYS A 164 -21.69 16.49 -0.81
CA LYS A 164 -22.86 17.35 -1.05
C LYS A 164 -22.46 18.68 -1.70
N ALA A 165 -21.41 19.33 -1.18
CA ALA A 165 -20.93 20.60 -1.71
C ALA A 165 -20.34 20.45 -3.13
N GLU A 166 -19.55 19.42 -3.40
CA GLU A 166 -18.97 19.19 -4.73
C GLU A 166 -20.06 18.81 -5.74
N ALA A 167 -21.06 18.01 -5.35
CA ALA A 167 -22.21 17.71 -6.20
C ALA A 167 -23.03 18.95 -6.52
N ALA A 168 -23.33 19.79 -5.54
CA ALA A 168 -24.06 21.05 -5.76
C ALA A 168 -23.32 22.00 -6.72
N ALA A 169 -21.99 22.00 -6.68
CA ALA A 169 -21.16 22.81 -7.55
C ALA A 169 -20.97 22.24 -8.97
N ASN A 170 -21.22 20.94 -9.19
CA ASN A 170 -20.90 20.23 -10.43
C ASN A 170 -22.07 19.38 -10.95
N ASP A 171 -23.31 19.86 -10.82
CA ASP A 171 -24.52 19.21 -11.34
C ASP A 171 -24.67 17.73 -10.93
N GLY A 172 -24.41 17.44 -9.65
CA GLY A 172 -24.49 16.10 -9.07
C GLY A 172 -23.24 15.24 -9.22
N VAL A 173 -22.17 15.73 -9.84
CA VAL A 173 -20.94 14.97 -10.13
C VAL A 173 -19.88 15.18 -9.06
N VAL A 174 -19.25 14.11 -8.58
CA VAL A 174 -18.21 14.15 -7.53
C VAL A 174 -16.99 13.32 -7.90
N SER A 175 -15.83 13.64 -7.31
CA SER A 175 -14.62 12.82 -7.39
C SER A 175 -14.50 11.91 -6.18
N VAL A 176 -14.63 10.59 -6.38
CA VAL A 176 -14.66 9.63 -5.27
C VAL A 176 -13.32 9.56 -4.55
N LEU A 177 -12.24 9.31 -5.29
CA LEU A 177 -10.90 9.16 -4.71
C LEU A 177 -10.47 10.41 -3.96
N LYS A 178 -10.68 11.61 -4.52
CA LYS A 178 -10.30 12.89 -3.91
C LYS A 178 -10.96 13.07 -2.54
N ASN A 179 -12.28 12.86 -2.45
CA ASN A 179 -13.02 13.06 -1.21
C ASN A 179 -12.72 11.95 -0.18
N ALA A 180 -12.70 10.69 -0.61
CA ALA A 180 -12.34 9.57 0.26
C ALA A 180 -10.94 9.75 0.86
N ARG A 181 -9.97 10.12 0.03
CA ARG A 181 -8.59 10.33 0.45
C ARG A 181 -8.44 11.47 1.45
N PHE A 182 -9.12 12.59 1.21
CA PHE A 182 -9.14 13.71 2.15
C PHE A 182 -9.67 13.29 3.53
N ALA A 183 -10.82 12.61 3.56
CA ALA A 183 -11.43 12.18 4.82
C ALA A 183 -10.55 11.18 5.60
N VAL A 184 -9.97 10.19 4.92
CA VAL A 184 -9.03 9.25 5.57
C VAL A 184 -7.80 9.99 6.09
N PHE A 185 -7.25 10.94 5.32
CA PHE A 185 -6.09 11.70 5.74
C PHE A 185 -6.38 12.54 7.00
N CYS A 186 -7.55 13.18 7.10
CA CYS A 186 -7.97 13.86 8.34
C CYS A 186 -7.98 12.92 9.55
N ILE A 187 -8.53 11.71 9.41
CA ILE A 187 -8.54 10.70 10.49
C ILE A 187 -7.11 10.37 10.92
N LEU A 188 -6.24 10.08 9.95
CA LEU A 188 -4.87 9.67 10.27
C LEU A 188 -4.01 10.81 10.81
N LEU A 189 -4.26 12.07 10.42
CA LEU A 189 -3.59 13.22 11.02
C LEU A 189 -3.99 13.39 12.48
N ALA A 190 -5.29 13.31 12.78
CA ALA A 190 -5.77 13.36 14.17
C ALA A 190 -5.17 12.21 14.99
N MET A 191 -5.16 10.99 14.45
CA MET A 191 -4.53 9.82 15.09
C MET A 191 -3.03 9.98 15.29
N CYS A 192 -2.33 10.57 14.33
CA CYS A 192 -0.88 10.65 14.33
C CYS A 192 -0.36 11.73 15.27
N PHE A 193 -0.93 12.94 15.19
CA PHE A 193 -0.44 14.12 15.89
C PHE A 193 -1.28 14.50 17.12
N GLY A 194 -2.53 14.01 17.23
CA GLY A 194 -3.41 14.32 18.36
C GLY A 194 -3.75 15.80 18.48
N VAL A 195 -3.71 16.55 17.37
CA VAL A 195 -4.04 17.96 17.30
C VAL A 195 -5.01 18.20 16.15
N GLU A 196 -5.96 19.11 16.36
CA GLU A 196 -6.81 19.59 15.29
C GLU A 196 -6.00 20.48 14.33
N MET A 197 -6.23 20.29 13.03
CA MET A 197 -5.59 21.04 11.95
C MET A 197 -6.68 21.67 11.10
N ASP A 198 -6.51 22.94 10.73
CA ASP A 198 -7.35 23.59 9.74
C ASP A 198 -7.17 22.95 8.36
N GLU A 199 -8.09 23.25 7.45
CA GLU A 199 -8.12 22.63 6.12
C GLU A 199 -6.88 22.98 5.27
N GLU A 200 -6.38 24.21 5.34
CA GLU A 200 -5.18 24.63 4.60
C GLU A 200 -3.94 23.84 5.06
N THR A 201 -3.81 23.65 6.37
CA THR A 201 -2.76 22.85 6.97
C THR A 201 -2.86 21.37 6.55
N VAL A 202 -4.06 20.81 6.52
CA VAL A 202 -4.30 19.44 6.04
C VAL A 202 -3.88 19.30 4.57
N GLU A 203 -4.29 20.23 3.70
CA GLU A 203 -3.95 20.20 2.28
C GLU A 203 -2.44 20.34 2.03
N LYS A 204 -1.77 21.22 2.79
CA LYS A 204 -0.32 21.39 2.68
C LYS A 204 0.46 20.19 3.20
N MET A 205 0.03 19.59 4.31
CA MET A 205 0.61 18.33 4.80
C MET A 205 0.44 17.23 3.75
N ASP A 206 -0.71 17.18 3.08
CA ASP A 206 -0.97 16.22 2.01
C ASP A 206 -0.03 16.40 0.81
N GLU A 207 0.20 17.64 0.39
CA GLU A 207 1.14 17.97 -0.69
C GLU A 207 2.58 17.54 -0.36
N VAL A 208 3.03 17.80 0.88
CA VAL A 208 4.35 17.36 1.36
C VAL A 208 4.47 15.84 1.26
N MET A 209 3.43 15.10 1.66
CA MET A 209 3.42 13.64 1.66
C MET A 209 3.37 13.06 0.25
N LYS A 210 2.58 13.64 -0.66
CA LYS A 210 2.56 13.28 -2.09
C LYS A 210 3.91 13.51 -2.75
N THR A 211 4.56 14.63 -2.47
CA THR A 211 5.89 14.95 -3.02
C THR A 211 6.93 13.92 -2.60
N VAL A 212 6.85 13.42 -1.36
CA VAL A 212 7.69 12.32 -0.87
C VAL A 212 7.41 11.05 -1.66
N LEU A 213 6.14 10.65 -1.84
CA LEU A 213 5.78 9.44 -2.59
C LEU A 213 6.29 9.47 -4.04
N ILE A 214 6.08 10.58 -4.76
CA ILE A 214 6.58 10.76 -6.13
C ILE A 214 8.11 10.67 -6.19
N THR A 215 8.80 11.19 -5.17
CA THR A 215 10.27 11.14 -5.11
C THR A 215 10.81 9.71 -4.89
N LEU A 216 10.00 8.83 -4.29
CA LEU A 216 10.35 7.44 -4.00
C LEU A 216 10.18 6.50 -5.20
N ASP A 217 9.59 6.96 -6.30
CA ASP A 217 9.36 6.16 -7.50
C ASP A 217 10.66 5.51 -7.99
N PRO A 218 10.62 4.22 -8.39
CA PRO A 218 11.80 3.51 -8.87
C PRO A 218 12.41 4.21 -10.07
N ARG A 219 13.74 4.37 -10.04
CA ARG A 219 14.49 4.93 -11.17
C ARG A 219 15.43 3.91 -11.77
N ILE A 220 15.86 4.16 -13.00
CA ILE A 220 16.79 3.27 -13.69
C ILE A 220 18.14 3.13 -12.97
N ASP A 221 18.61 4.16 -12.27
CA ASP A 221 19.86 4.11 -11.49
C ASP A 221 19.75 3.23 -10.23
N ASP A 222 18.53 2.93 -9.77
CA ASP A 222 18.31 1.99 -8.67
C ASP A 222 18.56 0.53 -9.10
N TYR A 223 18.30 0.23 -10.38
CA TYR A 223 18.55 -1.07 -10.98
C TYR A 223 19.96 -1.17 -11.59
N LEU A 224 20.49 -0.05 -12.10
CA LEU A 224 21.81 0.06 -12.73
C LEU A 224 22.69 1.10 -12.02
N PRO A 225 23.36 0.74 -10.91
CA PRO A 225 24.17 1.68 -10.12
C PRO A 225 25.32 2.33 -10.88
N ILE A 226 25.75 1.75 -12.01
CA ILE A 226 26.73 2.39 -12.91
C ILE A 226 26.23 3.74 -13.46
N LEU A 227 24.91 3.93 -13.52
CA LEU A 227 24.30 5.17 -13.97
C LEU A 227 24.21 6.24 -12.87
N SER A 228 24.38 5.88 -11.58
CA SER A 228 24.19 6.81 -10.46
C SER A 228 24.92 8.16 -10.58
N PRO A 229 26.14 8.28 -11.16
CA PRO A 229 26.78 9.58 -11.37
C PRO A 229 25.95 10.58 -12.20
N PHE A 230 25.14 10.08 -13.15
CA PHE A 230 24.28 10.89 -14.01
C PHE A 230 23.00 11.37 -13.31
N PHE A 231 22.68 10.81 -12.13
CA PHE A 231 21.45 11.10 -11.36
C PHE A 231 21.72 11.98 -10.12
N SER A 232 22.84 12.71 -10.11
CA SER A 232 23.23 13.58 -8.99
C SER A 232 22.22 14.71 -8.73
N LYS A 233 21.55 15.23 -9.76
CA LYS A 233 20.48 16.24 -9.63
C LYS A 233 19.27 15.68 -8.90
N GLN A 234 18.82 14.49 -9.27
CA GLN A 234 17.69 13.79 -8.66
C GLN A 234 18.00 13.45 -7.19
N ARG A 235 19.24 13.05 -6.90
CA ARG A 235 19.69 12.83 -5.52
C ARG A 235 19.67 14.12 -4.68
N LYS A 236 20.12 15.26 -5.24
CA LYS A 236 20.03 16.57 -4.57
C LYS A 236 18.56 16.97 -4.33
N GLN A 237 17.69 16.76 -5.31
CA GLN A 237 16.26 17.00 -5.18
C GLN A 237 15.65 16.13 -4.06
N ALA A 238 15.98 14.85 -3.98
CA ALA A 238 15.50 13.98 -2.91
C ALA A 238 15.93 14.47 -1.51
N LEU A 239 17.15 14.98 -1.36
CA LEU A 239 17.62 15.59 -0.12
C LEU A 239 16.86 16.89 0.21
N GLN A 240 16.53 17.70 -0.78
CA GLN A 240 15.74 18.92 -0.60
C GLN A 240 14.30 18.60 -0.18
N VAL A 241 13.65 17.63 -0.84
CA VAL A 241 12.32 17.15 -0.47
C VAL A 241 12.34 16.61 0.96
N ARG A 242 13.35 15.80 1.31
CA ARG A 242 13.51 15.29 2.68
C ARG A 242 13.69 16.41 3.70
N LYS A 243 14.50 17.42 3.39
CA LYS A 243 14.69 18.58 4.28
C LYS A 243 13.37 19.31 4.48
N HIS A 244 12.67 19.62 3.39
CA HIS A 244 11.37 20.31 3.46
C HIS A 244 10.34 19.52 4.28
N GLN A 245 10.27 18.20 4.08
CA GLN A 245 9.42 17.32 4.86
C GLN A 245 9.72 17.40 6.37
N ILE A 246 11.00 17.35 6.76
CA ILE A 246 11.40 17.47 8.16
C ILE A 246 11.03 18.85 8.71
N ASP A 247 11.42 19.92 8.01
CA ASP A 247 11.20 21.30 8.44
C ASP A 247 9.71 21.60 8.62
N TYR A 248 8.84 21.00 7.79
CA TYR A 248 7.40 21.17 7.88
C TYR A 248 6.73 20.33 8.97
N ILE A 249 7.16 19.09 9.19
CA ILE A 249 6.49 18.15 10.11
C ILE A 249 6.95 18.33 11.57
N VAL A 250 8.22 18.68 11.81
CA VAL A 250 8.77 18.83 13.17
C VAL A 250 7.97 19.80 14.05
N PRO A 251 7.49 20.96 13.56
CA PRO A 251 6.64 21.85 14.37
C PRO A 251 5.39 21.16 14.96
N PHE A 252 4.76 20.24 14.24
CA PHE A 252 3.60 19.49 14.75
C PHE A 252 4.00 18.46 15.81
N ILE A 253 5.20 17.88 15.68
CA ILE A 253 5.78 16.98 16.67
C ILE A 253 6.05 17.73 17.98
N GLU A 254 6.66 18.92 17.90
CA GLU A 254 6.95 19.73 19.07
C GLU A 254 5.67 20.30 19.70
N LYS A 255 4.69 20.72 18.89
CA LYS A 255 3.36 21.12 19.40
C LYS A 255 2.73 20.01 20.25
N ARG A 256 2.79 18.75 19.79
CA ARG A 256 2.27 17.61 20.58
C ARG A 256 3.08 17.39 21.85
N ARG A 257 4.42 17.52 21.79
CA ARG A 257 5.28 17.41 22.97
C ARG A 257 4.96 18.47 24.03
N GLU A 258 4.74 19.72 23.62
CA GLU A 258 4.36 20.83 24.49
C GLU A 258 2.99 20.59 25.16
N ALA A 259 2.02 20.07 24.40
CA ALA A 259 0.69 19.73 24.94
C ALA A 259 0.75 18.63 26.02
N LEU A 260 1.68 17.69 25.92
CA LEU A 260 1.91 16.66 26.96
C LEU A 260 2.60 17.23 28.22
N LEU A 261 3.53 18.18 28.04
CA LEU A 261 4.23 18.84 29.15
C LEU A 261 3.34 19.81 29.92
N ASN A 262 2.39 20.46 29.23
CA ASN A 262 1.45 21.43 29.80
C ASN A 262 0.00 20.99 29.55
N PRO A 263 -0.54 19.98 30.27
CA PRO A 263 -1.90 19.52 30.08
C PRO A 263 -2.92 20.66 30.23
N GLY A 264 -3.80 20.83 29.24
CA GLY A 264 -4.82 21.88 29.20
C GLY A 264 -4.39 23.20 28.53
N SER A 265 -3.12 23.32 28.10
CA SER A 265 -2.63 24.47 27.30
C SER A 265 -3.28 24.54 25.92
N ASP A 266 -3.58 23.39 25.31
CA ASP A 266 -4.31 23.27 24.05
C ASP A 266 -5.60 22.49 24.29
N ARG A 267 -6.76 23.17 24.23
CA ARG A 267 -8.08 22.55 24.41
C ARG A 267 -8.48 21.65 23.23
N SER A 268 -7.83 21.80 22.07
CA SER A 268 -8.04 20.96 20.89
C SER A 268 -7.19 19.69 20.91
N ALA A 269 -6.25 19.57 21.85
CA ALA A 269 -5.38 18.40 21.95
C ALA A 269 -6.17 17.16 22.37
N MET A 270 -6.01 16.08 21.60
CA MET A 270 -6.60 14.79 21.92
C MET A 270 -5.93 14.17 23.16
N SER A 271 -6.65 13.31 23.88
CA SER A 271 -6.12 12.59 25.04
C SER A 271 -4.94 11.69 24.70
N PHE A 272 -4.84 11.24 23.45
CA PHE A 272 -3.83 10.29 23.00
C PHE A 272 -3.49 10.50 21.50
N SER A 273 -2.24 10.21 21.13
CA SER A 273 -1.78 10.19 19.73
C SER A 273 -0.71 9.13 19.48
N TYR A 274 -0.45 8.80 18.22
CA TYR A 274 0.66 7.90 17.87
C TYR A 274 2.01 8.45 18.35
N LEU A 275 2.24 9.75 18.25
CA LEU A 275 3.47 10.41 18.70
C LEU A 275 3.78 10.15 20.17
N ASP A 276 2.75 10.06 21.03
CA ASP A 276 2.91 9.81 22.45
C ASP A 276 3.64 8.47 22.69
N THR A 277 3.37 7.48 21.82
CA THR A 277 4.02 6.17 21.88
C THR A 277 5.47 6.19 21.38
N LEU A 278 5.85 7.23 20.63
CA LEU A 278 7.14 7.33 19.96
C LEU A 278 8.17 8.10 20.77
N PHE A 279 7.76 9.08 21.58
CA PHE A 279 8.69 9.95 22.32
C PHE A 279 9.62 9.16 23.25
N ASP A 280 9.09 8.17 23.96
CA ASP A 280 9.84 7.32 24.89
C ASP A 280 10.10 5.92 24.34
N LEU A 281 9.99 5.75 23.01
CA LEU A 281 10.14 4.44 22.39
C LEU A 281 11.56 3.89 22.58
N LYS A 282 11.68 2.84 23.38
CA LYS A 282 12.91 2.07 23.55
C LYS A 282 13.04 1.04 22.43
N VAL A 283 14.01 1.26 21.55
CA VAL A 283 14.35 0.29 20.51
C VAL A 283 15.47 -0.63 20.98
N GLU A 284 15.23 -1.93 20.91
CA GLU A 284 16.21 -2.94 21.31
C GLU A 284 17.48 -2.80 20.46
N GLY A 285 18.64 -2.76 21.13
CA GLY A 285 19.94 -2.49 20.49
C GLY A 285 20.26 -1.01 20.29
N ARG A 286 19.42 -0.07 20.76
CA ARG A 286 19.69 1.37 20.75
C ARG A 286 19.67 1.97 22.16
N LYS A 287 20.49 2.99 22.37
CA LYS A 287 20.59 3.74 23.64
C LYS A 287 19.69 4.98 23.68
N SER A 288 19.42 5.58 22.52
CA SER A 288 18.62 6.80 22.39
C SER A 288 17.23 6.52 21.83
N ALA A 289 16.27 7.35 22.24
CA ALA A 289 14.97 7.47 21.63
C ALA A 289 15.08 7.89 20.14
N PRO A 290 14.00 7.75 19.36
CA PRO A 290 13.97 8.23 17.97
C PRO A 290 14.29 9.73 17.87
N SER A 291 15.14 10.09 16.93
CA SER A 291 15.40 11.49 16.55
C SER A 291 14.20 12.12 15.83
N ASN A 292 14.14 13.45 15.72
CA ASN A 292 13.08 14.13 14.97
C ASN A 292 12.97 13.65 13.51
N SER A 293 14.09 13.37 12.83
CA SER A 293 14.07 12.77 11.49
C SER A 293 13.40 11.40 11.49
N GLU A 294 13.68 10.57 12.49
CA GLU A 294 13.06 9.24 12.63
C GLU A 294 11.58 9.32 13.01
N LEU A 295 11.19 10.25 13.88
CA LEU A 295 9.79 10.53 14.20
C LEU A 295 9.01 10.97 12.94
N VAL A 296 9.55 11.90 12.17
CA VAL A 296 8.97 12.33 10.87
C VAL A 296 8.78 11.12 9.96
N THR A 297 9.77 10.23 9.88
CA THR A 297 9.70 9.00 9.07
C THR A 297 8.62 8.03 9.56
N LEU A 298 8.49 7.82 10.87
CA LEU A 298 7.46 6.94 11.45
C LEU A 298 6.04 7.52 11.30
N CYS A 299 5.88 8.84 11.51
CA CYS A 299 4.61 9.51 11.21
C CYS A 299 4.28 9.41 9.71
N SER A 300 5.29 9.55 8.86
CA SER A 300 5.09 9.47 7.41
C SER A 300 4.66 8.09 6.94
N GLU A 301 5.25 7.01 7.49
CA GLU A 301 4.78 5.65 7.17
C GLU A 301 3.35 5.39 7.65
N PHE A 302 2.98 5.96 8.80
CA PHE A 302 1.64 5.81 9.38
C PHE A 302 0.58 6.48 8.49
N LEU A 303 0.83 7.73 8.06
CA LEU A 303 -0.08 8.50 7.22
C LEU A 303 -0.19 7.92 5.81
N ASN A 304 0.94 7.72 5.11
CA ASN A 304 0.93 7.21 3.72
C ASN A 304 0.38 5.80 3.63
N GLY A 305 0.75 4.93 4.59
CA GLY A 305 0.33 3.53 4.57
C GLY A 305 -1.18 3.35 4.74
N GLY A 306 -1.85 4.26 5.45
CA GLY A 306 -3.29 4.18 5.70
C GLY A 306 -4.15 4.99 4.73
N THR A 307 -3.66 6.13 4.21
CA THR A 307 -4.46 7.05 3.38
C THR A 307 -4.74 6.51 2.00
N ASP A 308 -3.70 6.31 1.19
CA ASP A 308 -3.87 5.99 -0.22
C ASP A 308 -4.48 4.60 -0.42
N THR A 309 -4.13 3.63 0.44
CA THR A 309 -4.66 2.25 0.40
C THR A 309 -6.17 2.21 0.68
N THR A 310 -6.62 2.89 1.75
CA THR A 310 -8.04 2.95 2.12
C THR A 310 -8.85 3.72 1.08
N ALA A 311 -8.34 4.87 0.62
CA ALA A 311 -9.04 5.69 -0.39
C ALA A 311 -9.18 4.96 -1.73
N THR A 312 -8.13 4.25 -2.16
CA THR A 312 -8.17 3.41 -3.37
C THR A 312 -9.21 2.30 -3.23
N ALA A 313 -9.26 1.61 -2.08
CA ALA A 313 -10.29 0.59 -1.83
C ALA A 313 -11.71 1.19 -1.95
N LEU A 314 -11.94 2.38 -1.40
CA LEU A 314 -13.24 3.05 -1.48
C LEU A 314 -13.60 3.45 -2.91
N GLU A 315 -12.65 3.93 -3.70
CA GLU A 315 -12.86 4.23 -5.12
C GLU A 315 -13.31 2.99 -5.90
N TRP A 316 -12.55 1.88 -5.79
CA TRP A 316 -12.93 0.60 -6.42
C TRP A 316 -14.25 0.05 -5.88
N GLY A 317 -14.53 0.26 -4.59
CA GLY A 317 -15.79 -0.13 -3.96
C GLY A 317 -16.99 0.58 -4.57
N ILE A 318 -16.93 1.90 -4.67
CA ILE A 318 -18.00 2.70 -5.31
C ILE A 318 -18.11 2.37 -6.80
N ALA A 319 -16.99 2.17 -7.51
CA ALA A 319 -17.00 1.69 -8.90
C ALA A 319 -17.79 0.39 -9.06
N GLN A 320 -17.55 -0.60 -8.19
CA GLN A 320 -18.27 -1.88 -8.22
C GLN A 320 -19.76 -1.72 -7.88
N LEU A 321 -20.12 -0.85 -6.93
CA LEU A 321 -21.52 -0.58 -6.61
C LEU A 321 -22.25 0.18 -7.72
N ILE A 322 -21.54 1.00 -8.50
CA ILE A 322 -22.10 1.67 -9.68
C ILE A 322 -22.40 0.65 -10.79
N GLU A 323 -21.46 -0.26 -11.06
CA GLU A 323 -21.63 -1.29 -12.11
C GLU A 323 -22.66 -2.36 -11.68
N ASN A 324 -22.84 -2.59 -10.38
CA ASN A 324 -23.74 -3.62 -9.81
C ASN A 324 -24.79 -2.98 -8.89
N GLN A 325 -25.82 -2.35 -9.50
CA GLN A 325 -26.86 -1.62 -8.77
C GLN A 325 -27.71 -2.51 -7.84
N ASP A 326 -27.86 -3.80 -8.15
CA ASP A 326 -28.53 -4.78 -7.30
C ASP A 326 -27.79 -4.99 -5.97
N ILE A 327 -26.45 -5.05 -6.03
CA ILE A 327 -25.59 -5.12 -4.84
C ILE A 327 -25.72 -3.83 -4.03
N GLN A 328 -25.75 -2.67 -4.69
CA GLN A 328 -25.93 -1.37 -4.03
C GLN A 328 -27.27 -1.30 -3.28
N SER A 329 -28.38 -1.71 -3.91
CA SER A 329 -29.69 -1.75 -3.27
C SER A 329 -29.76 -2.74 -2.12
N LYS A 330 -29.23 -3.95 -2.30
CA LYS A 330 -29.18 -4.97 -1.23
C LYS A 330 -28.36 -4.50 -0.02
N LEU A 331 -27.27 -3.78 -0.26
CA LEU A 331 -26.47 -3.18 0.80
C LEU A 331 -27.24 -2.07 1.54
N LEU A 332 -27.98 -1.22 0.82
CA LEU A 332 -28.85 -0.22 1.43
C LEU A 332 -29.94 -0.87 2.29
N ASP A 333 -30.58 -1.94 1.81
CA ASP A 333 -31.62 -2.66 2.55
C ASP A 333 -31.07 -3.22 3.86
N GLU A 334 -29.87 -3.82 3.85
CA GLU A 334 -29.19 -4.25 5.07
C GLU A 334 -28.95 -3.08 6.03
N ILE A 335 -28.43 -1.95 5.52
CA ILE A 335 -28.17 -0.76 6.33
C ILE A 335 -29.47 -0.25 6.98
N LYS A 336 -30.52 -0.01 6.19
CA LYS A 336 -31.81 0.49 6.67
C LYS A 336 -32.45 -0.46 7.67
N SER A 337 -32.40 -1.77 7.42
CA SER A 337 -32.94 -2.76 8.36
C SER A 337 -32.20 -2.81 9.70
N THR A 338 -30.92 -2.41 9.72
CA THR A 338 -30.06 -2.46 10.91
C THR A 338 -30.14 -1.19 11.74
N VAL A 339 -30.13 -0.01 11.11
CA VAL A 339 -30.01 1.28 11.81
C VAL A 339 -31.20 2.23 11.60
N GLY A 340 -32.17 1.86 10.75
CA GLY A 340 -33.24 2.76 10.33
C GLY A 340 -32.69 4.01 9.64
N ASP A 341 -33.18 5.17 10.06
CA ASP A 341 -32.79 6.48 9.50
C ASP A 341 -31.61 7.10 10.25
N ARG A 342 -31.11 6.45 11.32
CA ARG A 342 -29.93 6.91 12.04
C ARG A 342 -28.68 6.72 11.19
N LYS A 343 -27.75 7.67 11.24
CA LYS A 343 -26.40 7.53 10.69
C LYS A 343 -25.74 6.23 11.20
N VAL A 344 -25.22 5.42 10.27
CA VAL A 344 -24.40 4.24 10.62
C VAL A 344 -23.19 4.67 11.44
N ASP A 345 -22.88 3.93 12.50
CA ASP A 345 -21.63 4.10 13.23
C ASP A 345 -20.83 2.80 13.35
N GLU A 346 -19.64 2.90 13.92
CA GLU A 346 -18.69 1.78 14.04
C GLU A 346 -19.27 0.57 14.81
N THR A 347 -20.18 0.79 15.75
CA THR A 347 -20.77 -0.30 16.56
C THR A 347 -21.78 -1.14 15.79
N ASP A 348 -22.25 -0.65 14.64
CA ASP A 348 -23.19 -1.37 13.78
C ASP A 348 -22.47 -2.27 12.76
N ILE A 349 -21.19 -2.02 12.46
CA ILE A 349 -20.43 -2.72 11.41
C ILE A 349 -20.42 -4.23 11.62
N GLU A 350 -20.35 -4.70 12.87
CA GLU A 350 -20.39 -6.13 13.17
C GLU A 350 -21.70 -6.80 12.76
N LYS A 351 -22.82 -6.05 12.71
CA LYS A 351 -24.15 -6.54 12.33
C LYS A 351 -24.38 -6.53 10.81
N LEU A 352 -23.68 -5.65 10.09
CA LEU A 352 -23.77 -5.51 8.63
C LEU A 352 -22.97 -6.61 7.92
N LYS A 353 -23.54 -7.81 7.82
CA LYS A 353 -22.86 -9.02 7.31
C LYS A 353 -22.67 -8.97 5.79
N TYR A 354 -23.63 -8.41 5.06
CA TYR A 354 -23.54 -8.23 3.62
C TYR A 354 -22.51 -7.15 3.28
N LEU A 355 -22.46 -6.04 4.02
CA LEU A 355 -21.36 -5.07 3.90
C LEU A 355 -19.98 -5.74 4.08
N GLN A 356 -19.83 -6.59 5.11
CA GLN A 356 -18.57 -7.33 5.31
C GLN A 356 -18.24 -8.24 4.13
N ALA A 357 -19.23 -8.88 3.52
CA ALA A 357 -19.05 -9.69 2.33
C ALA A 357 -18.66 -8.83 1.11
N VAL A 358 -19.29 -7.66 0.92
CA VAL A 358 -18.96 -6.69 -0.13
C VAL A 358 -17.50 -6.22 0.00
N VAL A 359 -17.07 -5.85 1.21
CA VAL A 359 -15.68 -5.40 1.44
C VAL A 359 -14.67 -6.54 1.25
N LYS A 360 -15.01 -7.79 1.61
CA LYS A 360 -14.15 -8.95 1.31
C LYS A 360 -14.00 -9.16 -0.20
N GLU A 361 -15.10 -9.12 -0.94
CA GLU A 361 -15.07 -9.30 -2.40
C GLU A 361 -14.35 -8.15 -3.11
N LEU A 362 -14.52 -6.92 -2.61
CA LEU A 362 -13.74 -5.76 -3.01
C LEU A 362 -12.25 -5.98 -2.84
N LEU A 363 -11.81 -6.44 -1.66
CA LEU A 363 -10.39 -6.67 -1.41
C LEU A 363 -9.83 -7.88 -2.17
N ARG A 364 -10.67 -8.85 -2.57
CA ARG A 364 -10.26 -9.96 -3.44
C ARG A 364 -10.03 -9.49 -4.87
N ARG A 365 -11.01 -8.79 -5.47
CA ARG A 365 -10.97 -8.33 -6.87
C ARG A 365 -10.04 -7.13 -7.07
N HIS A 366 -10.08 -6.18 -6.14
CA HIS A 366 -9.38 -4.90 -6.23
C HIS A 366 -8.56 -4.62 -4.96
N PRO A 367 -7.58 -5.49 -4.61
CA PRO A 367 -6.67 -5.15 -3.54
C PRO A 367 -5.94 -3.85 -3.89
N PRO A 368 -5.83 -2.86 -2.97
CA PRO A 368 -5.18 -1.59 -3.27
C PRO A 368 -3.74 -1.71 -3.76
N THR A 369 -3.08 -2.84 -3.48
CA THR A 369 -1.75 -3.15 -4.00
C THR A 369 -1.78 -4.48 -4.74
N TYR A 370 -1.39 -4.52 -6.02
CA TYR A 370 -1.29 -5.78 -6.75
C TYR A 370 -0.02 -6.56 -6.41
N PHE A 371 0.97 -5.89 -5.82
CA PHE A 371 2.13 -6.52 -5.22
C PHE A 371 2.15 -6.23 -3.73
N SER A 372 2.30 -7.27 -2.90
CA SER A 372 2.59 -7.04 -1.48
C SER A 372 3.98 -6.41 -1.32
N LEU A 373 4.24 -5.75 -0.18
CA LEU A 373 5.58 -5.21 0.10
C LEU A 373 6.66 -6.30 -0.01
N THR A 374 7.73 -6.00 -0.73
CA THR A 374 8.80 -6.96 -1.05
C THR A 374 9.41 -7.65 0.17
N HIS A 375 9.53 -8.97 0.10
CA HIS A 375 10.18 -9.81 1.10
C HIS A 375 11.62 -10.17 0.67
N ALA A 376 12.42 -10.63 1.63
CA ALA A 376 13.74 -11.19 1.38
C ALA A 376 14.00 -12.34 2.35
N ALA A 377 14.86 -13.28 1.92
CA ALA A 377 15.32 -14.35 2.77
C ALA A 377 16.25 -13.83 3.87
N THR A 378 16.20 -14.43 5.06
CA THR A 378 17.11 -14.14 6.18
C THR A 378 18.43 -14.90 6.10
N GLU A 379 18.50 -15.94 5.27
CA GLU A 379 19.63 -16.88 5.19
C GLU A 379 19.94 -17.29 3.74
N GLU A 380 21.21 -17.58 3.43
CA GLU A 380 21.72 -17.77 2.06
C GLU A 380 21.29 -19.07 1.38
N ALA A 381 20.72 -20.03 2.12
CA ALA A 381 20.29 -21.33 1.62
C ALA A 381 18.77 -21.54 1.72
N ALA A 382 18.00 -20.46 1.77
CA ALA A 382 16.55 -20.55 1.81
C ALA A 382 16.02 -21.20 0.52
N THR A 383 15.06 -22.11 0.67
CA THR A 383 14.39 -22.77 -0.46
C THR A 383 12.88 -22.52 -0.42
N LEU A 384 12.25 -22.42 -1.58
CA LEU A 384 10.81 -22.24 -1.74
C LEU A 384 10.35 -22.93 -3.03
N GLY A 385 9.35 -23.81 -2.94
CA GLY A 385 8.84 -24.54 -4.11
C GLY A 385 9.91 -25.36 -4.84
N GLY A 386 10.95 -25.82 -4.14
CA GLY A 386 12.08 -26.56 -4.72
C GLY A 386 13.19 -25.71 -5.35
N TYR A 387 13.07 -24.38 -5.31
CA TYR A 387 14.06 -23.45 -5.85
C TYR A 387 14.88 -22.78 -4.75
N ASP A 388 16.10 -22.37 -5.08
CA ASP A 388 16.95 -21.56 -4.21
C ASP A 388 16.51 -20.10 -4.24
N ILE A 389 16.40 -19.48 -3.06
CA ILE A 389 16.04 -18.06 -2.89
C ILE A 389 17.22 -17.30 -2.25
N PRO A 390 18.00 -16.53 -3.02
CA PRO A 390 19.11 -15.75 -2.49
C PRO A 390 18.67 -14.67 -1.48
N THR A 391 19.54 -14.33 -0.52
CA THR A 391 19.29 -13.28 0.50
C THR A 391 19.16 -11.87 -0.08
N ASP A 392 19.74 -11.62 -1.25
CA ASP A 392 19.66 -10.36 -1.96
C ASP A 392 18.52 -10.32 -3.00
N ALA A 393 17.76 -11.41 -3.14
CA ALA A 393 16.60 -11.46 -4.01
C ALA A 393 15.40 -10.74 -3.39
N ASN A 394 14.69 -10.01 -4.24
CA ASN A 394 13.38 -9.45 -3.97
C ASN A 394 12.33 -10.54 -4.19
N LEU A 395 11.64 -10.94 -3.15
CA LEU A 395 10.50 -11.84 -3.23
C LEU A 395 9.22 -10.99 -3.31
N GLU A 396 8.62 -10.92 -4.49
CA GLU A 396 7.42 -10.11 -4.76
C GLU A 396 6.21 -11.04 -4.90
N ILE A 397 5.08 -10.66 -4.32
CA ILE A 397 3.87 -11.48 -4.31
C ILE A 397 2.82 -10.77 -5.15
N TYR A 398 2.46 -11.37 -6.28
CA TYR A 398 1.43 -10.87 -7.18
C TYR A 398 0.05 -11.35 -6.71
N LEU A 399 -0.71 -10.43 -6.09
CA LEU A 399 -1.99 -10.73 -5.44
C LEU A 399 -3.10 -11.15 -6.42
N PRO A 400 -3.28 -10.49 -7.59
CA PRO A 400 -4.32 -10.89 -8.55
C PRO A 400 -4.20 -12.34 -9.00
N GLY A 401 -2.96 -12.86 -9.14
CA GLY A 401 -2.74 -14.26 -9.50
C GLY A 401 -3.33 -15.28 -8.52
N ILE A 402 -3.56 -14.88 -7.26
CA ILE A 402 -4.22 -15.68 -6.22
C ILE A 402 -5.71 -15.32 -6.11
N GLY A 403 -6.02 -14.02 -6.13
CA GLY A 403 -7.39 -13.50 -6.00
C GLY A 403 -8.30 -13.91 -7.15
N ASP A 404 -7.74 -14.16 -8.33
CA ASP A 404 -8.47 -14.49 -9.55
C ASP A 404 -8.25 -15.94 -10.02
N ASP A 405 -7.61 -16.79 -9.20
CA ASP A 405 -7.36 -18.19 -9.57
C ASP A 405 -8.68 -18.99 -9.62
N PRO A 406 -9.12 -19.51 -10.79
CA PRO A 406 -10.34 -20.31 -10.91
C PRO A 406 -10.25 -21.66 -10.19
N LYS A 407 -9.07 -22.08 -9.74
CA LYS A 407 -8.90 -23.26 -8.88
C LYS A 407 -9.28 -22.97 -7.41
N ILE A 408 -9.34 -21.70 -7.03
CA ILE A 408 -9.63 -21.24 -5.67
C ILE A 408 -11.05 -20.64 -5.60
N TRP A 409 -11.45 -19.91 -6.63
CA TRP A 409 -12.66 -19.08 -6.65
C TRP A 409 -13.60 -19.48 -7.80
N SER A 410 -14.89 -19.63 -7.52
CA SER A 410 -15.91 -19.82 -8.57
C SER A 410 -16.20 -18.49 -9.29
N ASP A 411 -16.25 -18.49 -10.63
CA ASP A 411 -16.42 -17.28 -11.46
C ASP A 411 -15.58 -16.08 -10.96
N PRO A 412 -14.24 -16.22 -10.93
CA PRO A 412 -13.36 -15.29 -10.22
C PRO A 412 -13.47 -13.85 -10.71
N GLU A 413 -13.87 -13.65 -11.97
CA GLU A 413 -14.00 -12.32 -12.58
C GLU A 413 -15.25 -11.57 -12.14
N LYS A 414 -16.30 -12.30 -11.73
CA LYS A 414 -17.57 -11.72 -11.27
C LYS A 414 -17.40 -11.15 -9.88
N PHE A 415 -17.83 -9.90 -9.70
CA PHE A 415 -17.95 -9.29 -8.37
C PHE A 415 -19.19 -9.85 -7.68
N ASP A 416 -19.01 -10.86 -6.82
CA ASP A 416 -20.11 -11.58 -6.18
C ASP A 416 -19.91 -11.66 -4.65
N PRO A 417 -20.43 -10.70 -3.87
CA PRO A 417 -20.39 -10.76 -2.42
C PRO A 417 -21.13 -11.97 -1.82
N ASP A 418 -22.11 -12.55 -2.53
CA ASP A 418 -22.90 -13.66 -2.00
C ASP A 418 -22.08 -14.94 -1.80
N ARG A 419 -20.92 -15.06 -2.46
CA ARG A 419 -19.96 -16.15 -2.20
C ARG A 419 -19.52 -16.18 -0.73
N PHE A 420 -19.35 -15.01 -0.11
CA PHE A 420 -18.98 -14.89 1.30
C PHE A 420 -20.19 -14.78 2.22
N TYR A 421 -21.22 -14.02 1.82
CA TYR A 421 -22.40 -13.80 2.64
C TYR A 421 -23.16 -15.10 2.94
N LEU A 422 -23.30 -15.98 1.94
CA LEU A 422 -23.98 -17.27 2.08
C LEU A 422 -23.06 -18.38 2.63
N GLY A 423 -21.80 -18.06 2.96
CA GLY A 423 -20.82 -19.03 3.46
C GLY A 423 -20.41 -20.11 2.44
N LYS A 424 -20.58 -19.85 1.14
CA LYS A 424 -20.20 -20.79 0.07
C LYS A 424 -18.69 -20.93 -0.05
N GLU A 425 -17.96 -19.84 0.18
CA GLU A 425 -16.50 -19.78 0.07
C GLU A 425 -15.87 -19.12 1.30
N ASP A 426 -14.70 -19.60 1.70
CA ASP A 426 -13.94 -19.04 2.83
C ASP A 426 -13.02 -17.91 2.36
N GLY A 427 -13.26 -16.70 2.87
CA GLY A 427 -12.50 -15.49 2.58
C GLY A 427 -11.67 -15.06 3.78
N ASP A 428 -10.75 -15.92 4.24
CA ASP A 428 -9.83 -15.59 5.32
C ASP A 428 -8.79 -14.56 4.87
N ILE A 429 -9.07 -13.29 5.15
CA ILE A 429 -8.18 -12.16 4.84
C ILE A 429 -6.83 -12.20 5.59
N MET A 430 -6.74 -13.02 6.65
CA MET A 430 -5.50 -13.21 7.44
C MET A 430 -4.65 -14.37 6.90
N GLY A 431 -5.23 -15.21 6.03
CA GLY A 431 -4.59 -16.38 5.42
C GLY A 431 -4.12 -17.45 6.40
N VAL A 432 -4.74 -17.54 7.59
CA VAL A 432 -4.38 -18.50 8.66
C VAL A 432 -4.83 -19.91 8.32
N LYS A 433 -6.02 -20.07 7.72
CA LYS A 433 -6.53 -21.38 7.28
C LYS A 433 -6.00 -21.80 5.90
N GLY A 434 -5.31 -20.90 5.23
CA GLY A 434 -4.82 -21.04 3.86
C GLY A 434 -4.85 -19.69 3.15
N VAL A 435 -3.84 -19.42 2.31
CA VAL A 435 -3.68 -18.12 1.63
C VAL A 435 -4.52 -18.07 0.35
N LYS A 436 -5.86 -18.07 0.48
CA LYS A 436 -6.79 -17.93 -0.66
C LYS A 436 -6.90 -16.49 -1.16
N MET A 437 -6.65 -15.54 -0.27
CA MET A 437 -6.44 -14.12 -0.56
C MET A 437 -5.52 -13.53 0.50
N MET A 438 -4.84 -12.44 0.20
CA MET A 438 -3.94 -11.78 1.16
C MET A 438 -3.84 -10.26 0.92
N PRO A 439 -4.96 -9.53 0.89
CA PRO A 439 -4.96 -8.08 0.60
C PRO A 439 -4.14 -7.26 1.59
N PHE A 440 -3.89 -7.80 2.79
CA PHE A 440 -3.09 -7.18 3.84
C PHE A 440 -1.73 -7.87 4.04
N GLY A 441 -1.33 -8.79 3.16
CA GLY A 441 -0.28 -9.76 3.43
C GLY A 441 -0.72 -10.79 4.50
N VAL A 442 0.20 -11.67 4.90
CA VAL A 442 -0.07 -12.72 5.90
C VAL A 442 1.13 -12.93 6.84
N GLY A 443 0.92 -13.70 7.91
CA GLY A 443 1.98 -14.11 8.83
C GLY A 443 2.65 -12.94 9.58
N ARG A 444 3.96 -13.04 9.82
CA ARG A 444 4.70 -12.11 10.71
C ARG A 444 4.73 -10.66 10.24
N ARG A 445 4.57 -10.44 8.93
CA ARG A 445 4.66 -9.15 8.27
C ARG A 445 3.29 -8.65 7.77
N ILE A 446 2.19 -9.29 8.18
CA ILE A 446 0.83 -8.84 7.89
C ILE A 446 0.66 -7.35 8.21
N CYS A 447 -0.18 -6.62 7.48
CA CYS A 447 -0.41 -5.19 7.67
C CYS A 447 -0.75 -4.89 9.14
N PRO A 448 -0.06 -3.94 9.80
CA PRO A 448 -0.40 -3.57 11.17
C PRO A 448 -1.74 -2.81 11.23
N GLY A 449 -2.11 -2.13 10.13
CA GLY A 449 -3.33 -1.34 10.01
C GLY A 449 -4.57 -2.12 9.63
N LEU A 450 -4.55 -3.46 9.58
CA LEU A 450 -5.69 -4.27 9.11
C LEU A 450 -6.99 -3.96 9.86
N GLY A 451 -6.94 -3.94 11.20
CA GLY A 451 -8.13 -3.65 12.02
C GLY A 451 -8.67 -2.22 11.80
N MET A 452 -7.77 -1.24 11.66
CA MET A 452 -8.13 0.15 11.39
C MET A 452 -8.72 0.32 9.98
N ALA A 453 -8.04 -0.21 8.97
CA ALA A 453 -8.46 -0.09 7.57
C ALA A 453 -9.80 -0.77 7.32
N THR A 454 -10.03 -1.95 7.92
CA THR A 454 -11.34 -2.61 7.84
C THR A 454 -12.43 -1.71 8.42
N VAL A 455 -12.28 -1.19 9.63
CA VAL A 455 -13.26 -0.24 10.20
C VAL A 455 -13.51 0.95 9.26
N HIS A 456 -12.44 1.59 8.75
CA HIS A 456 -12.57 2.75 7.86
C HIS A 456 -13.31 2.41 6.56
N VAL A 457 -12.93 1.33 5.87
CA VAL A 457 -13.55 0.95 4.59
C VAL A 457 -15.02 0.61 4.79
N HIS A 458 -15.37 -0.20 5.81
CA HIS A 458 -16.77 -0.57 6.06
C HIS A 458 -17.61 0.66 6.40
N LEU A 459 -17.16 1.49 7.35
CA LEU A 459 -17.91 2.65 7.80
C LEU A 459 -18.09 3.69 6.69
N MET A 460 -17.02 4.01 5.95
CA MET A 460 -17.08 4.98 4.87
C MET A 460 -18.01 4.49 3.76
N LEU A 461 -17.87 3.23 3.32
CA LEU A 461 -18.73 2.67 2.27
C LEU A 461 -20.20 2.65 2.70
N ALA A 462 -20.48 2.22 3.94
CA ALA A 462 -21.83 2.22 4.48
C ALA A 462 -22.45 3.63 4.51
N ARG A 463 -21.70 4.64 4.99
CA ARG A 463 -22.18 6.02 5.04
C ARG A 463 -22.39 6.62 3.66
N MET A 464 -21.51 6.33 2.70
CA MET A 464 -21.68 6.76 1.31
C MET A 464 -22.93 6.16 0.66
N VAL A 465 -23.20 4.86 0.88
CA VAL A 465 -24.39 4.18 0.34
C VAL A 465 -25.68 4.61 1.05
N GLN A 466 -25.60 4.83 2.36
CA GLN A 466 -26.73 5.30 3.17
C GLN A 466 -27.23 6.67 2.69
N GLU A 467 -26.31 7.61 2.44
CA GLU A 467 -26.65 8.99 2.09
C GLU A 467 -26.98 9.19 0.61
N PHE A 468 -26.42 8.36 -0.28
CA PHE A 468 -26.51 8.59 -1.72
C PHE A 468 -26.84 7.33 -2.52
N GLU A 469 -27.58 7.52 -3.59
CA GLU A 469 -27.62 6.63 -4.74
C GLU A 469 -26.47 7.01 -5.68
N TRP A 470 -25.61 6.03 -5.98
CA TRP A 470 -24.41 6.21 -6.81
C TRP A 470 -24.63 5.65 -8.21
N SER A 471 -24.34 6.48 -9.22
CA SER A 471 -24.51 6.12 -10.63
C SER A 471 -23.33 6.60 -11.50
N ALA A 472 -23.20 6.02 -12.69
CA ALA A 472 -22.09 6.28 -13.59
C ALA A 472 -22.13 7.71 -14.14
N TYR A 473 -20.94 8.29 -14.32
CA TYR A 473 -20.75 9.54 -15.06
C TYR A 473 -19.78 9.34 -16.23
N PRO A 474 -20.17 9.70 -17.47
CA PRO A 474 -21.48 10.19 -17.89
C PRO A 474 -22.62 9.17 -17.66
N ALA A 475 -23.86 9.64 -17.59
CA ALA A 475 -25.01 8.75 -17.38
C ALA A 475 -25.06 7.62 -18.44
N ASN A 476 -25.46 6.42 -18.01
CA ASN A 476 -25.51 5.20 -18.85
C ASN A 476 -24.17 4.74 -19.45
N SER A 477 -23.04 5.20 -18.92
CA SER A 477 -21.72 4.66 -19.26
C SER A 477 -21.38 3.45 -18.40
N LYS A 478 -20.51 2.57 -18.92
CA LYS A 478 -19.88 1.50 -18.15
C LYS A 478 -18.67 2.04 -17.40
N VAL A 479 -18.40 1.47 -16.23
CA VAL A 479 -17.19 1.82 -15.47
C VAL A 479 -15.96 1.21 -16.15
N ASP A 480 -14.93 2.04 -16.37
CA ASP A 480 -13.62 1.59 -16.86
C ASP A 480 -12.78 1.08 -15.69
N PHE A 481 -12.71 -0.25 -15.54
CA PHE A 481 -11.91 -0.91 -14.49
C PHE A 481 -10.42 -1.05 -14.84
N SER A 482 -9.92 -0.39 -15.89
CA SER A 482 -8.48 -0.37 -16.15
C SER A 482 -7.74 0.36 -15.02
N GLY A 483 -6.61 -0.18 -14.61
CA GLY A 483 -5.80 0.35 -13.51
C GLY A 483 -4.46 0.93 -13.99
N LYS A 484 -3.84 1.74 -13.13
CA LYS A 484 -2.43 2.13 -13.26
C LYS A 484 -1.74 1.99 -11.91
N LEU A 485 -0.44 1.69 -11.95
CA LEU A 485 0.37 1.62 -10.75
C LEU A 485 0.90 3.02 -10.41
N GLU A 486 0.49 3.53 -9.26
CA GLU A 486 1.12 4.65 -8.55
C GLU A 486 1.69 4.09 -7.23
N PHE A 487 1.48 4.77 -6.10
CA PHE A 487 1.75 4.17 -4.79
C PHE A 487 0.83 2.96 -4.51
N THR A 488 -0.41 3.02 -5.01
CA THR A 488 -1.41 1.94 -5.06
C THR A 488 -1.80 1.66 -6.52
N VAL A 489 -2.63 0.63 -6.75
CA VAL A 489 -3.26 0.41 -8.06
C VAL A 489 -4.57 1.19 -8.09
N VAL A 490 -4.50 2.40 -8.63
CA VAL A 490 -5.65 3.30 -8.79
C VAL A 490 -6.31 3.08 -10.14
N MET A 491 -7.56 3.52 -10.28
CA MET A 491 -8.22 3.53 -11.60
C MET A 491 -7.42 4.40 -12.58
N LYS A 492 -7.31 3.96 -13.83
CA LYS A 492 -6.58 4.68 -14.89
C LYS A 492 -7.09 6.11 -15.03
N ASN A 493 -8.42 6.24 -15.02
CA ASN A 493 -9.13 7.50 -14.90
C ASN A 493 -9.79 7.54 -13.52
N ALA A 494 -9.46 8.55 -12.71
CA ALA A 494 -10.06 8.69 -11.38
C ALA A 494 -11.59 8.74 -11.49
N LEU A 495 -12.28 8.01 -10.62
CA LEU A 495 -13.73 7.83 -10.70
C LEU A 495 -14.45 9.16 -10.44
N LYS A 496 -15.13 9.63 -11.49
CA LYS A 496 -16.21 10.59 -11.38
C LYS A 496 -17.53 9.83 -11.33
N ALA A 497 -18.39 10.18 -10.39
CA ALA A 497 -19.68 9.55 -10.21
C ALA A 497 -20.77 10.59 -10.02
N THR A 498 -22.00 10.26 -10.43
CA THR A 498 -23.17 11.06 -10.12
C THR A 498 -23.78 10.55 -8.82
N ILE A 499 -24.02 11.45 -7.88
CA ILE A 499 -24.71 11.15 -6.62
C ILE A 499 -26.07 11.82 -6.56
N LYS A 500 -27.06 11.06 -6.09
CA LYS A 500 -28.38 11.57 -5.74
C LYS A 500 -28.63 11.34 -4.24
N PRO A 501 -28.89 12.39 -3.45
CA PRO A 501 -29.24 12.21 -2.03
C PRO A 501 -30.43 11.28 -1.88
N ARG A 502 -30.36 10.35 -0.91
CA ARG A 502 -31.49 9.53 -0.51
C ARG A 502 -32.30 10.31 0.53
N ASP A 503 -33.62 10.33 0.39
CA ASP A 503 -34.49 10.90 1.40
C ASP A 503 -34.31 10.09 2.69
N SER A 504 -33.88 10.79 3.75
CA SER A 504 -33.65 10.27 5.10
C SER A 504 -34.95 10.09 5.85
#